data_AF-A0A4U0RA63-F1
#
_entry.id   AF-A0A4U0RA63-F1
#
_cell.length_a   1.000
_cell.length_b   1.000
_cell.length_c   1.000
_cell.angle_alpha   90.00
_cell.angle_beta   90.00
_cell.angle_gamma   90.00
#
_symmetry.space_group_name_H-M   'P 1'
#
loop_
_entity.id
_entity.type
_entity.pdbx_description
1 polymer ?
#
loop_
_entity_poly.entity_id
_entity_poly.type
_entity_poly.pdbx_seq_one_letter_code
_entity_poly.pdbx_strand_id
1 'polypeptide(L)'
;MKTSPFLAAALALPTVLALPGPVLAKPYLGRCHMGECLHYDQVSRSVIGTGSAAVPGALVLVALRSAVSDRADPDPATLDWEAPAPVQVFCAMDRPAYRLADGAYQGLDLVTPAGATTLVAAIYLHACHPGAEISDDPFAAARALGYAATPMMVHANLDALTRR
;
A
#
# COMPACT_ATOMS: atom_id res chain seq x y z
N MET A 1 3.92 -20.99 70.38
CA MET A 1 3.94 -21.86 69.18
C MET A 1 3.07 -21.22 68.11
N LYS A 2 3.63 -21.05 66.89
CA LYS A 2 2.97 -20.99 65.56
C LYS A 2 2.02 -19.79 65.30
N THR A 3 2.08 -19.02 64.21
CA THR A 3 2.90 -19.05 62.97
C THR A 3 2.71 -17.72 62.23
N SER A 4 3.78 -17.22 61.60
CA SER A 4 3.82 -16.03 60.74
C SER A 4 3.00 -16.19 59.44
N PRO A 5 2.48 -15.10 58.84
CA PRO A 5 1.98 -15.15 57.48
C PRO A 5 3.12 -14.93 56.48
N PHE A 6 3.22 -15.85 55.53
CA PHE A 6 4.12 -15.78 54.38
C PHE A 6 3.66 -14.66 53.43
N LEU A 7 4.57 -13.73 53.12
CA LEU A 7 4.44 -12.79 52.02
C LEU A 7 4.62 -13.56 50.70
N ALA A 8 3.55 -13.67 49.91
CA ALA A 8 3.64 -14.17 48.54
C ALA A 8 4.13 -13.04 47.62
N ALA A 9 5.37 -13.15 47.13
CA ALA A 9 5.90 -12.28 46.11
C ALA A 9 5.28 -12.63 44.74
N ALA A 10 4.48 -11.72 44.19
CA ALA A 10 3.95 -11.83 42.84
C ALA A 10 5.04 -11.47 41.82
N LEU A 11 5.52 -12.48 41.09
CA LEU A 11 6.38 -12.29 39.92
C LEU A 11 5.53 -11.76 38.76
N ALA A 12 5.66 -10.47 38.44
CA ALA A 12 5.08 -9.88 37.24
C ALA A 12 5.92 -10.28 36.03
N LEU A 13 5.40 -11.17 35.18
CA LEU A 13 5.97 -11.45 33.87
C LEU A 13 5.77 -10.22 32.97
N PRO A 14 6.80 -9.75 32.24
CA PRO A 14 6.62 -8.68 31.28
C PRO A 14 5.71 -9.19 30.14
N THR A 15 4.57 -8.54 29.99
CA THR A 15 3.72 -8.68 28.80
C THR A 15 4.52 -8.20 27.60
N VAL A 16 5.04 -9.15 26.82
CA VAL A 16 5.59 -8.87 25.49
C VAL A 16 4.41 -8.41 24.64
N LEU A 17 4.25 -7.09 24.51
CA LEU A 17 3.35 -6.48 23.55
C LEU A 17 3.82 -6.92 22.16
N ALA A 18 3.11 -7.87 21.55
CA ALA A 18 3.25 -8.18 20.14
C ALA A 18 2.97 -6.89 19.37
N LEU A 19 4.01 -6.29 18.80
CA LEU A 19 3.86 -5.18 17.87
C LEU A 19 2.92 -5.67 16.74
N PRO A 20 1.88 -4.90 16.38
CA PRO A 20 1.04 -5.27 15.25
C PRO A 20 1.93 -5.47 14.03
N GLY A 21 1.82 -6.64 13.40
CA GLY A 21 2.53 -6.93 12.15
C GLY A 21 2.18 -5.92 11.05
N PRO A 22 2.93 -5.90 9.94
CA PRO A 22 2.63 -5.01 8.82
C PRO A 22 1.19 -5.26 8.34
N VAL A 23 0.36 -4.21 8.34
CA VAL A 23 -0.99 -4.28 7.78
C VAL A 23 -0.83 -4.40 6.26
N LEU A 24 -1.32 -5.51 5.72
CA LEU A 24 -1.37 -5.77 4.28
C LEU A 24 -2.79 -5.49 3.78
N ALA A 25 -2.89 -5.02 2.54
CA ALA A 25 -4.17 -4.99 1.86
C ALA A 25 -4.67 -6.44 1.68
N LYS A 26 -5.98 -6.64 1.80
CA LYS A 26 -6.62 -7.88 1.32
C LYS A 26 -6.42 -7.99 -0.20
N PRO A 27 -6.45 -9.21 -0.78
CA PRO A 27 -6.50 -9.36 -2.23
C PRO A 27 -7.63 -8.51 -2.83
N TYR A 28 -7.36 -7.85 -3.95
CA TYR A 28 -8.25 -6.87 -4.55
C TYR A 28 -8.29 -6.97 -6.07
N LEU A 29 -9.42 -6.54 -6.64
CA LEU A 29 -9.58 -6.36 -8.07
C LEU A 29 -8.82 -5.10 -8.53
N GLY A 30 -7.87 -5.26 -9.45
CA GLY A 30 -7.18 -4.13 -10.06
C GLY A 30 -7.97 -3.50 -11.20
N ARG A 31 -8.43 -4.33 -12.16
CA ARG A 31 -9.34 -3.91 -13.24
C ARG A 31 -9.94 -5.12 -13.94
N CYS A 32 -11.08 -4.94 -14.62
CA CYS A 32 -11.54 -5.84 -15.67
C CYS A 32 -11.48 -5.15 -17.05
N HIS A 33 -10.99 -5.86 -18.06
CA HIS A 33 -10.92 -5.38 -19.43
C HIS A 33 -11.08 -6.54 -20.41
N MET A 34 -11.98 -6.40 -21.40
CA MET A 34 -12.18 -7.38 -22.48
C MET A 34 -12.48 -8.82 -22.00
N GLY A 35 -13.19 -8.97 -20.87
CA GLY A 35 -13.54 -10.27 -20.30
C GLY A 35 -12.48 -10.88 -19.37
N GLU A 36 -11.35 -10.19 -19.18
CA GLU A 36 -10.31 -10.60 -18.23
C GLU A 36 -10.27 -9.63 -17.04
N CYS A 37 -10.24 -10.18 -15.83
CA CYS A 37 -10.13 -9.45 -14.59
C CYS A 37 -8.76 -9.73 -13.95
N LEU A 38 -8.02 -8.67 -13.66
CA LEU A 38 -6.72 -8.70 -13.00
C LEU A 38 -6.89 -8.48 -11.51
N HIS A 39 -6.37 -9.41 -10.72
CA HIS A 39 -6.37 -9.41 -9.27
C HIS A 39 -4.97 -9.21 -8.74
N TYR A 40 -4.86 -8.59 -7.57
CA TYR A 40 -3.59 -8.37 -6.90
C TYR A 40 -3.65 -8.83 -5.46
N ASP A 41 -2.52 -9.36 -4.99
CA ASP A 41 -2.29 -9.66 -3.59
C ASP A 41 -0.95 -9.08 -3.13
N GLN A 42 -0.97 -8.44 -1.97
CA GLN A 42 0.20 -7.80 -1.38
C GLN A 42 0.85 -8.73 -0.38
N VAL A 43 1.88 -9.46 -0.81
CA VAL A 43 2.56 -10.47 0.03
C VAL A 43 3.49 -9.85 1.07
N SER A 44 3.97 -8.63 0.83
CA SER A 44 4.76 -7.89 1.80
C SER A 44 4.63 -6.38 1.62
N ARG A 45 4.93 -5.65 2.69
CA ARG A 45 4.95 -4.19 2.73
C ARG A 45 6.01 -3.71 3.70
N SER A 46 6.81 -2.73 3.29
CA SER A 46 7.82 -2.12 4.15
C SER A 46 7.99 -0.64 3.80
N VAL A 47 8.10 0.19 4.83
CA VAL A 47 8.55 1.59 4.65
C VAL A 47 10.08 1.54 4.59
N ILE A 48 10.65 1.96 3.47
CA ILE A 48 12.08 1.88 3.17
C ILE A 48 12.75 3.25 3.00
N GLY A 49 11.99 4.31 3.26
CA GLY A 49 12.49 5.68 3.24
C GLY A 49 11.39 6.66 3.62
N THR A 50 11.77 7.91 3.78
CA THR A 50 10.85 9.02 4.08
C THR A 50 11.02 10.13 3.05
N GLY A 51 10.00 10.98 2.94
CA GLY A 51 10.09 12.24 2.21
C GLY A 51 10.98 13.27 2.90
N SER A 52 10.82 14.53 2.49
CA SER A 52 11.52 15.66 3.09
C SER A 52 10.55 16.53 3.90
N ALA A 53 11.05 17.56 4.58
CA ALA A 53 10.20 18.58 5.18
C ALA A 53 9.40 19.39 4.14
N ALA A 54 9.90 19.47 2.90
CA ALA A 54 9.25 20.18 1.81
C ALA A 54 8.14 19.36 1.16
N VAL A 55 8.33 18.04 1.06
CA VAL A 55 7.37 17.07 0.50
C VAL A 55 7.30 15.89 1.48
N PRO A 56 6.47 15.99 2.52
CA PRO A 56 6.31 14.92 3.51
C PRO A 56 5.72 13.66 2.88
N GLY A 57 6.23 12.50 3.26
CA GLY A 57 5.72 11.23 2.75
C GLY A 57 6.54 10.03 3.20
N ALA A 58 6.15 8.85 2.75
CA ALA A 58 6.84 7.59 3.01
C ALA A 58 7.15 6.88 1.70
N LEU A 59 8.38 6.41 1.55
CA LEU A 59 8.75 5.53 0.45
C LEU A 59 8.43 4.09 0.87
N VAL A 60 7.46 3.48 0.20
CA VAL A 60 6.95 2.16 0.51
C VAL A 60 7.36 1.19 -0.59
N LEU A 61 7.93 0.07 -0.18
CA LEU A 61 8.16 -1.10 -1.03
C LEU A 61 7.10 -2.14 -0.69
N VAL A 62 6.42 -2.63 -1.71
CA VAL A 62 5.52 -3.78 -1.62
C VAL A 62 5.99 -4.87 -2.55
N ALA A 63 5.75 -6.13 -2.19
CA ALA A 63 5.79 -7.22 -3.14
C ALA A 63 4.35 -7.56 -3.52
N LEU A 64 4.05 -7.50 -4.82
CA LEU A 64 2.72 -7.76 -5.38
C LEU A 64 2.78 -8.97 -6.29
N ARG A 65 1.79 -9.84 -6.20
CA ARG A 65 1.54 -10.89 -7.18
C ARG A 65 0.21 -10.63 -7.88
N SER A 66 0.15 -10.98 -9.15
CA SER A 66 -1.03 -10.87 -9.99
C SER A 66 -1.65 -12.23 -10.27
N ALA A 67 -2.95 -12.24 -10.51
CA ALA A 67 -3.67 -13.38 -11.10
C ALA A 67 -4.73 -12.85 -12.07
N VAL A 68 -5.11 -13.67 -13.05
CA VAL A 68 -6.17 -13.36 -14.02
C VAL A 68 -7.34 -14.32 -13.83
N SER A 69 -8.56 -13.81 -13.96
CA SER A 69 -9.78 -14.62 -14.03
C SER A 69 -10.79 -14.02 -15.00
N ASP A 70 -11.88 -14.72 -15.24
CA ASP A 70 -13.02 -14.29 -16.07
C ASP A 70 -14.09 -13.50 -15.29
N ARG A 71 -13.89 -13.28 -13.98
CA ARG A 71 -14.87 -12.64 -13.09
C ARG A 71 -14.24 -11.68 -12.09
N ALA A 72 -14.99 -10.65 -11.72
CA ALA A 72 -14.55 -9.58 -10.83
C ALA A 72 -14.36 -10.03 -9.37
N ASP A 73 -15.13 -11.02 -8.91
CA ASP A 73 -15.12 -11.51 -7.52
C ASP A 73 -14.86 -13.02 -7.47
N PRO A 74 -13.62 -13.47 -7.78
CA PRO A 74 -13.20 -14.84 -7.57
C PRO A 74 -12.83 -15.12 -6.11
N ASP A 75 -12.90 -16.39 -5.70
CA ASP A 75 -12.29 -16.78 -4.43
C ASP A 75 -10.75 -16.67 -4.57
N PRO A 76 -10.07 -15.80 -3.80
CA PRO A 76 -8.63 -15.59 -3.92
C PRO A 76 -7.79 -16.85 -3.70
N ALA A 77 -8.31 -17.84 -2.94
CA ALA A 77 -7.64 -19.11 -2.69
C ALA A 77 -7.59 -20.02 -3.93
N THR A 78 -8.41 -19.74 -4.94
CA THR A 78 -8.51 -20.53 -6.18
C THR A 78 -7.76 -19.92 -7.36
N LEU A 79 -7.22 -18.70 -7.18
CA LEU A 79 -6.49 -17.99 -8.22
C LEU A 79 -5.08 -18.57 -8.42
N ASP A 80 -4.66 -18.67 -9.67
CA ASP A 80 -3.29 -19.01 -10.04
C ASP A 80 -2.42 -17.74 -9.98
N TRP A 81 -1.75 -17.56 -8.84
CA TRP A 81 -0.95 -16.37 -8.56
C TRP A 81 0.44 -16.48 -9.16
N GLU A 82 0.83 -15.45 -9.92
CA GLU A 82 2.19 -15.30 -10.42
C GLU A 82 3.22 -15.08 -9.30
N ALA A 83 4.50 -15.19 -9.65
CA ALA A 83 5.58 -14.87 -8.73
C ALA A 83 5.50 -13.38 -8.30
N PRO A 84 5.67 -13.06 -7.00
CA PRO A 84 5.63 -11.68 -6.55
C PRO A 84 6.74 -10.81 -7.17
N ALA A 85 6.40 -9.60 -7.58
CA ALA A 85 7.30 -8.58 -8.09
C ALA A 85 7.33 -7.35 -7.16
N PRO A 86 8.50 -6.71 -7.00
CA PRO A 86 8.62 -5.52 -6.18
C PRO A 86 8.00 -4.30 -6.89
N VAL A 87 7.19 -3.54 -6.15
CA VAL A 87 6.67 -2.24 -6.57
C VAL A 87 7.00 -1.22 -5.49
N GLN A 88 7.52 -0.07 -5.90
CA GLN A 88 7.83 1.02 -4.99
C GLN A 88 6.94 2.22 -5.28
N VAL A 89 6.32 2.76 -4.24
CA VAL A 89 5.48 3.95 -4.29
C VAL A 89 5.95 4.95 -3.25
N PHE A 90 5.81 6.24 -3.56
CA PHE A 90 6.02 7.32 -2.62
C PHE A 90 4.66 7.82 -2.14
N CYS A 91 4.30 7.38 -0.93
CA CYS A 91 3.04 7.71 -0.26
C CYS A 91 3.08 9.14 0.28
N ALA A 92 2.54 10.07 -0.49
CA ALA A 92 2.39 11.48 -0.13
C ALA A 92 1.06 12.03 -0.66
N MET A 93 0.46 12.98 0.06
CA MET A 93 -0.83 13.57 -0.33
C MET A 93 -0.70 14.58 -1.48
N ASP A 94 0.41 15.32 -1.49
CA ASP A 94 0.69 16.42 -2.42
C ASP A 94 1.54 15.98 -3.63
N ARG A 95 2.28 14.88 -3.50
CA ARG A 95 3.13 14.35 -4.57
C ARG A 95 3.17 12.81 -4.61
N PRO A 96 2.01 12.15 -4.77
CA PRO A 96 1.95 10.70 -4.93
C PRO A 96 2.76 10.28 -6.17
N ALA A 97 3.57 9.23 -6.07
CA ALA A 97 4.35 8.75 -7.21
C ALA A 97 4.63 7.24 -7.14
N TYR A 98 4.95 6.63 -8.28
CA TYR A 98 5.47 5.26 -8.36
C TYR A 98 6.81 5.23 -9.08
N ARG A 99 7.64 4.25 -8.74
CA ARG A 99 8.95 4.06 -9.37
C ARG A 99 8.83 3.38 -10.73
N LEU A 100 9.48 3.95 -11.72
CA LEU A 100 9.66 3.40 -13.06
C LEU A 100 10.84 2.42 -13.09
N ALA A 101 10.90 1.58 -14.13
CA ALA A 101 11.94 0.56 -14.28
C ALA A 101 13.36 1.14 -14.42
N ASP A 102 13.48 2.35 -14.97
CA ASP A 102 14.73 3.11 -15.07
C ASP A 102 15.16 3.76 -13.75
N GLY A 103 14.33 3.66 -12.71
CA GLY A 103 14.57 4.21 -11.39
C GLY A 103 14.04 5.62 -11.16
N ALA A 104 13.48 6.28 -12.18
CA ALA A 104 12.76 7.55 -12.04
C ALA A 104 11.42 7.35 -11.32
N TYR A 105 10.79 8.44 -10.90
CA TYR A 105 9.47 8.44 -10.28
C TYR A 105 8.47 9.20 -11.14
N GLN A 106 7.36 8.55 -11.46
CA GLN A 106 6.24 9.16 -12.15
C GLN A 106 5.21 9.63 -11.13
N GLY A 107 4.93 10.94 -11.12
CA GLY A 107 3.86 11.54 -10.32
C GLY A 107 2.48 11.06 -10.78
N LEU A 108 1.54 10.96 -9.85
CA LEU A 108 0.20 10.41 -10.04
C LEU A 108 -0.87 11.47 -9.79
N ASP A 109 -1.77 11.65 -10.74
CA ASP A 109 -3.08 12.22 -10.43
C ASP A 109 -4.01 11.08 -9.99
N LEU A 110 -4.32 11.02 -8.70
CA LEU A 110 -5.16 9.97 -8.12
C LEU A 110 -6.65 10.30 -8.16
N VAL A 111 -7.05 11.50 -8.60
CA VAL A 111 -8.46 11.93 -8.58
C VAL A 111 -9.01 12.23 -9.96
N THR A 112 -8.15 12.41 -10.96
CA THR A 112 -8.54 12.57 -12.36
C THR A 112 -8.34 11.25 -13.13
N PRO A 113 -9.42 10.58 -13.57
CA PRO A 113 -9.29 9.36 -14.37
C PRO A 113 -8.55 9.63 -15.69
N ALA A 114 -7.50 8.84 -15.98
CA ALA A 114 -6.72 8.97 -17.19
C ALA A 114 -6.38 7.59 -17.79
N GLY A 115 -7.30 7.01 -18.55
CA GLY A 115 -7.04 5.78 -19.32
C GLY A 115 -6.53 4.61 -18.44
N ALA A 116 -5.32 4.11 -18.75
CA ALA A 116 -4.71 2.95 -18.09
C ALA A 116 -4.25 3.19 -16.63
N THR A 117 -4.43 4.40 -16.07
CA THR A 117 -3.95 4.72 -14.72
C THR A 117 -4.79 4.13 -13.59
N THR A 118 -5.99 3.63 -13.86
CA THR A 118 -6.87 2.99 -12.85
C THR A 118 -6.14 1.91 -12.06
N LEU A 119 -5.40 1.05 -12.75
CA LEU A 119 -4.62 -0.01 -12.12
C LEU A 119 -3.55 0.55 -11.19
N VAL A 120 -2.79 1.54 -11.65
CA VAL A 120 -1.71 2.14 -10.86
C VAL A 120 -2.27 2.89 -9.65
N ALA A 121 -3.42 3.55 -9.79
CA ALA A 121 -4.12 4.21 -8.69
C ALA A 121 -4.57 3.19 -7.63
N ALA A 122 -5.16 2.07 -8.03
CA ALA A 122 -5.54 0.99 -7.11
C ALA A 122 -4.32 0.44 -6.35
N ILE A 123 -3.24 0.10 -7.08
CA ILE A 123 -1.98 -0.36 -6.47
C ILE A 123 -1.45 0.65 -5.45
N TYR A 124 -1.42 1.92 -5.82
CA TYR A 124 -0.95 2.99 -4.94
C TYR A 124 -1.79 3.09 -3.66
N LEU A 125 -3.12 3.11 -3.79
CA LEU A 125 -4.01 3.27 -2.64
C LEU A 125 -3.93 2.08 -1.69
N HIS A 126 -3.86 0.85 -2.19
CA HIS A 126 -3.69 -0.33 -1.34
C HIS A 126 -2.31 -0.37 -0.67
N ALA A 127 -1.25 0.08 -1.35
CA ALA A 127 0.07 0.16 -0.75
C ALA A 127 0.17 1.26 0.33
N CYS A 128 -0.46 2.41 0.11
CA CYS A 128 -0.37 3.56 1.01
C CYS A 128 -1.41 3.54 2.13
N HIS A 129 -2.57 2.92 1.90
CA HIS A 129 -3.71 2.84 2.82
C HIS A 129 -4.20 1.39 2.96
N PRO A 130 -3.37 0.44 3.43
CA PRO A 130 -3.68 -0.99 3.39
C PRO A 130 -4.88 -1.42 4.24
N GLY A 131 -5.33 -0.57 5.18
CA GLY A 131 -6.53 -0.81 5.99
C GLY A 131 -7.75 0.01 5.56
N ALA A 132 -7.66 0.78 4.48
CA ALA A 132 -8.80 1.53 3.96
C ALA A 132 -9.67 0.65 3.07
N GLU A 133 -10.98 0.89 3.13
CA GLU A 133 -11.92 0.33 2.16
C GLU A 133 -11.78 1.11 0.85
N ILE A 134 -11.13 0.50 -0.14
CA ILE A 134 -10.96 1.04 -1.48
C ILE A 134 -12.02 0.42 -2.38
N SER A 135 -12.93 1.23 -2.91
CA SER A 135 -13.97 0.76 -3.84
C SER A 135 -13.40 0.44 -5.23
N ASP A 136 -14.18 -0.26 -6.05
CA ASP A 136 -13.85 -0.57 -7.46
C ASP A 136 -13.54 0.67 -8.33
N ASP A 137 -13.97 1.85 -7.89
CA ASP A 137 -13.49 3.15 -8.40
C ASP A 137 -12.38 3.70 -7.49
N PRO A 138 -11.09 3.50 -7.82
CA PRO A 138 -9.98 4.01 -7.01
C PRO A 138 -9.93 5.55 -6.99
N PHE A 139 -10.47 6.25 -8.00
CA PHE A 139 -10.46 7.71 -8.02
C PHE A 139 -11.46 8.30 -7.02
N ALA A 140 -12.62 7.65 -6.86
CA ALA A 140 -13.56 8.00 -5.80
C ALA A 140 -12.98 7.73 -4.41
N ALA A 141 -12.33 6.58 -4.22
CA ALA A 141 -11.64 6.25 -2.97
C ALA A 141 -10.54 7.27 -2.63
N ALA A 142 -9.71 7.67 -3.61
CA ALA A 142 -8.70 8.70 -3.43
C ALA A 142 -9.29 10.04 -2.98
N ARG A 143 -10.39 10.49 -3.59
CA ARG A 143 -11.10 11.71 -3.17
C ARG A 143 -11.61 11.61 -1.73
N ALA A 144 -12.17 10.44 -1.35
CA ALA A 144 -12.64 10.20 0.01
C ALA A 144 -11.50 10.21 1.04
N LEU A 145 -10.30 9.77 0.65
CA LEU A 145 -9.07 9.85 1.45
C LEU A 145 -8.44 11.25 1.49
N GLY A 146 -9.01 12.23 0.77
CA GLY A 146 -8.57 13.62 0.78
C GLY A 146 -7.49 13.97 -0.24
N TYR A 147 -7.23 13.10 -1.24
CA TYR A 147 -6.35 13.46 -2.34
C TYR A 147 -6.93 14.58 -3.19
N ALA A 148 -6.04 15.42 -3.73
CA ALA A 148 -6.35 16.43 -4.73
C ALA A 148 -5.65 16.09 -6.05
N ALA A 149 -6.04 16.77 -7.13
CA ALA A 149 -5.35 16.64 -8.41
C ALA A 149 -3.90 17.12 -8.25
N THR A 150 -2.94 16.34 -8.75
CA THR A 150 -1.53 16.68 -8.71
C THR A 150 -0.89 16.59 -10.09
N PRO A 151 0.19 17.36 -10.36
CA PRO A 151 0.88 17.29 -11.64
C PRO A 151 1.53 15.91 -11.88
N MET A 152 1.29 15.31 -13.04
CA MET A 152 1.90 14.04 -13.45
C MET A 152 3.30 14.25 -14.04
N MET A 153 4.24 14.73 -13.23
CA MET A 153 5.62 14.98 -13.65
C MET A 153 6.53 13.77 -13.39
N VAL A 154 7.54 13.59 -14.23
CA VAL A 154 8.62 12.61 -14.00
C VAL A 154 9.74 13.28 -13.23
N HIS A 155 10.19 12.63 -12.15
CA HIS A 155 11.32 13.03 -11.33
C HIS A 155 12.45 12.00 -11.48
N ALA A 156 13.68 12.46 -11.73
CA ALA A 156 14.80 11.57 -12.03
C ALA A 156 15.13 10.55 -10.93
N ASN A 157 14.82 10.87 -9.67
CA ASN A 157 15.04 10.02 -8.49
C ASN A 157 14.25 10.57 -7.28
N LEU A 158 14.38 9.91 -6.12
CA LEU A 158 13.70 10.31 -4.89
C LEU A 158 14.10 11.71 -4.40
N ASP A 159 15.36 12.11 -4.56
CA ASP A 159 15.82 13.45 -4.19
C ASP A 159 15.14 14.51 -5.07
N ALA A 160 15.01 14.27 -6.37
CA ALA A 160 14.25 15.13 -7.27
C ALA A 160 12.75 15.14 -6.95
N LEU A 161 12.19 14.01 -6.52
CA LEU A 161 10.79 13.91 -6.11
C LEU A 161 10.50 14.70 -4.83
N THR A 162 11.43 14.76 -3.89
CA THR A 162 11.20 15.33 -2.55
C THR A 162 11.72 16.76 -2.37
N ARG A 163 12.29 17.37 -3.43
CA ARG A 163 12.69 18.79 -3.47
C ARG A 163 11.50 19.69 -3.85
N ARG A 164 11.52 20.96 -3.45
CA ARG A 164 10.51 21.94 -3.87
C ARG A 164 10.62 22.23 -5.36
#